data_AF-A0A349FD63-F1
#
_entry.id   AF-A0A349FD63-F1
#
_cell.length_a   1.000
_cell.length_b   1.000
_cell.length_c   1.000
_cell.angle_alpha   90.00
_cell.angle_beta   90.00
_cell.angle_gamma   90.00
#
_symmetry.space_group_name_H-M   'P 1'
#
loop_
_entity.id
_entity.type
_entity.pdbx_description
1 polymer ?
#
loop_
_entity_poly.entity_id
_entity_poly.type
_entity_poly.pdbx_seq_one_letter_code
_entity_poly.pdbx_strand_id
1 'polypeptide(L)'
;KELMASRYTFKAVTLDILQVLDHLKIQSAHFVGMSLGTIIVRNLAELASERVKSMVLGGAVTRLNTRSQFLVTVGNAFKHIVPYMWLYSLFAYIVMPQSAQKQSRHLFIREAKKLCQKEFKRWFRLASEVNPLMGYFKDRELPIPTLYLMGDRDYMFIKPVKEMVAVHRQSRLLEIANCGHVCNIERPDEFNQHSIQFIQQQIR
;
A
#
# COMPACT_ATOMS: atom_id res chain seq x y z
N LYS A 1 -29.01 18.21 6.65
CA LYS A 1 -28.89 18.35 5.17
C LYS A 1 -27.50 18.93 4.90
N GLU A 2 -26.45 18.11 4.95
CA GLU A 2 -25.09 18.40 4.46
C GLU A 2 -24.19 17.16 4.66
N LEU A 3 -24.66 16.00 4.20
CA LEU A 3 -23.76 14.94 3.77
C LEU A 3 -23.68 15.07 2.25
N MET A 4 -23.02 16.13 1.78
CA MET A 4 -22.42 16.10 0.45
C MET A 4 -21.57 14.84 0.43
N ALA A 5 -21.95 13.87 -0.38
CA ALA A 5 -21.31 12.57 -0.48
C ALA A 5 -19.83 12.78 -0.86
N SER A 6 -18.98 12.95 0.15
CA SER A 6 -17.55 13.10 -0.01
C SER A 6 -17.05 11.90 -0.80
N ARG A 7 -16.53 12.17 -2.00
CA ARG A 7 -16.00 11.15 -2.88
C ARG A 7 -14.86 10.45 -2.14
N TYR A 8 -15.04 9.16 -1.84
CA TYR A 8 -14.02 8.36 -1.17
C TYR A 8 -12.78 8.26 -2.07
N THR A 9 -11.71 8.96 -1.69
CA THR A 9 -10.47 9.18 -2.45
C THR A 9 -9.27 8.99 -1.53
N PHE A 10 -8.07 8.79 -2.08
CA PHE A 10 -6.83 8.74 -1.28
C PHE A 10 -6.64 10.00 -0.43
N LYS A 11 -6.99 11.18 -0.97
CA LYS A 11 -6.95 12.45 -0.23
C LYS A 11 -7.87 12.42 1.00
N ALA A 12 -9.13 11.98 0.84
CA ALA A 12 -10.07 11.90 1.95
C ALA A 12 -9.55 10.98 3.08
N VAL A 13 -9.08 9.78 2.72
CA VAL A 13 -8.52 8.83 3.70
C VAL A 13 -7.27 9.39 4.40
N THR A 14 -6.45 10.15 3.67
CA THR A 14 -5.26 10.80 4.22
C THR A 14 -5.61 11.89 5.22
N LEU A 15 -6.67 12.68 4.96
CA LEU A 15 -7.16 13.69 5.90
C LEU A 15 -7.70 13.07 7.19
N ASP A 16 -8.28 11.87 7.13
CA ASP A 16 -8.69 11.14 8.34
C ASP A 16 -7.48 10.78 9.23
N ILE A 17 -6.34 10.42 8.63
CA ILE A 17 -5.10 10.16 9.38
C ILE A 17 -4.61 11.44 10.07
N LEU A 18 -4.60 12.57 9.38
CA LEU A 18 -4.20 13.86 9.97
C LEU A 18 -5.10 14.24 11.15
N GLN A 19 -6.42 14.07 11.02
CA GLN A 19 -7.37 14.31 12.12
C GLN A 19 -7.07 13.41 13.33
N VAL A 20 -6.70 12.15 13.12
CA VAL A 20 -6.29 11.25 14.22
C VAL A 20 -5.01 11.74 14.89
N LEU A 21 -4.00 12.17 14.12
CA LEU A 21 -2.78 12.73 14.69
C LEU A 21 -3.08 13.99 15.51
N ASP A 22 -3.94 14.88 15.01
CA ASP A 22 -4.32 16.11 15.70
C ASP A 22 -5.09 15.82 16.99
N HIS A 23 -6.05 14.90 16.93
CA HIS A 23 -6.83 14.46 18.10
C HIS A 23 -5.92 13.88 19.19
N LEU A 24 -4.95 13.06 18.80
CA LEU A 24 -3.97 12.46 19.70
C LEU A 24 -2.79 13.39 20.05
N LYS A 25 -2.78 14.62 19.50
CA LYS A 25 -1.71 15.63 19.68
C LYS A 25 -0.33 15.14 19.26
N ILE A 26 -0.26 14.27 18.24
CA ILE A 26 0.98 13.78 17.64
C ILE A 26 1.45 14.77 16.59
N GLN A 27 2.54 15.48 16.88
CA GLN A 27 3.11 16.48 15.96
C GLN A 27 3.67 15.84 14.69
N SER A 28 4.47 14.78 14.82
CA SER A 28 5.01 14.05 13.68
C SER A 28 5.35 12.61 14.06
N ALA A 29 5.28 11.70 13.10
CA ALA A 29 5.46 10.28 13.32
C ALA A 29 6.26 9.60 12.20
N HIS A 30 6.74 8.39 12.48
CA HIS A 30 7.24 7.47 11.47
C HIS A 30 6.06 6.61 10.98
N PHE A 31 5.94 6.40 9.68
CA PHE A 31 4.81 5.67 9.10
C PHE A 31 5.27 4.37 8.47
N VAL A 32 4.56 3.28 8.76
CA VAL A 32 4.73 2.00 8.10
C VAL A 32 3.48 1.70 7.30
N GLY A 33 3.60 1.60 5.99
CA GLY A 33 2.50 1.30 5.08
C GLY A 33 2.72 -0.05 4.39
N MET A 34 1.63 -0.80 4.19
CA MET A 34 1.64 -2.05 3.43
C MET A 34 0.74 -1.94 2.20
N SER A 35 1.19 -2.42 1.04
CA SER A 35 0.38 -2.50 -0.18
C SER A 35 -0.30 -1.15 -0.51
N LEU A 36 -1.63 -1.08 -0.64
CA LEU A 36 -2.35 0.20 -0.85
C LEU A 36 -2.08 1.24 0.25
N GLY A 37 -1.73 0.81 1.46
CA GLY A 37 -1.31 1.69 2.54
C GLY A 37 -0.04 2.49 2.20
N THR A 38 0.82 2.00 1.31
CA THR A 38 2.00 2.77 0.88
C THR A 38 1.62 3.99 0.07
N ILE A 39 0.54 3.91 -0.72
CA ILE A 39 0.00 5.05 -1.47
C ILE A 39 -0.59 6.08 -0.50
N ILE A 40 -1.27 5.63 0.56
CA ILE A 40 -1.84 6.52 1.58
C ILE A 40 -0.72 7.24 2.35
N VAL A 41 0.28 6.51 2.83
CA VAL A 41 1.44 7.10 3.53
C VAL A 41 2.18 8.07 2.62
N ARG A 42 2.31 7.76 1.32
CA ARG A 42 2.92 8.69 0.37
C ARG A 42 2.06 9.94 0.15
N ASN A 43 0.74 9.80 0.02
CA ASN A 43 -0.17 10.95 -0.07
C ASN A 43 -0.09 11.83 1.19
N LEU A 44 0.05 11.23 2.37
CA LEU A 44 0.25 11.96 3.62
C LEU A 44 1.52 12.81 3.57
N ALA A 45 2.62 12.22 3.11
CA ALA A 45 3.89 12.91 2.97
C ALA A 45 3.88 14.04 1.92
N GLU A 46 3.08 13.91 0.85
CA GLU A 46 2.88 14.98 -0.14
C GLU A 46 2.02 16.13 0.40
N LEU A 47 1.00 15.81 1.21
CA LEU A 47 0.04 16.77 1.74
C LEU A 47 0.53 17.50 2.99
N ALA A 48 1.33 16.83 3.82
CA ALA A 48 1.75 17.29 5.14
C ALA A 48 3.13 16.71 5.49
N SER A 49 4.14 17.07 4.71
CA SER A 49 5.51 16.55 4.83
C SER A 49 6.12 16.71 6.24
N GLU A 50 5.77 17.78 6.94
CA GLU A 50 6.20 18.09 8.31
C GLU A 50 5.66 17.10 9.35
N ARG A 51 4.59 16.38 9.03
CA ARG A 51 3.99 15.35 9.90
C ARG A 51 4.68 14.00 9.77
N VAL A 52 5.54 13.81 8.77
CA VAL A 52 6.16 12.52 8.41
C VAL A 52 7.66 12.58 8.62
N LYS A 53 8.17 11.89 9.65
CA LYS A 53 9.60 11.81 9.95
C LYS A 53 10.34 10.85 9.02
N SER A 54 9.74 9.68 8.76
CA SER A 54 10.25 8.70 7.80
C SER A 54 9.14 7.72 7.40
N MET A 55 9.37 6.98 6.31
CA MET A 55 8.41 6.03 5.76
C MET A 55 9.04 4.65 5.56
N VAL A 56 8.38 3.60 6.04
CA VAL A 56 8.66 2.21 5.66
C VAL A 56 7.50 1.72 4.80
N LEU A 57 7.78 1.39 3.54
CA LEU A 57 6.80 1.05 2.52
C LEU A 57 6.98 -0.42 2.13
N GLY A 58 6.20 -1.29 2.77
CA GLY A 58 6.24 -2.73 2.55
C GLY A 58 5.31 -3.19 1.42
N GLY A 59 5.81 -4.05 0.52
CA GLY A 59 5.03 -4.53 -0.62
C GLY A 59 4.42 -3.37 -1.42
N ALA A 60 5.20 -2.30 -1.63
CA ALA A 60 4.73 -1.03 -2.13
C ALA A 60 4.05 -1.15 -3.49
N VAL A 61 2.79 -0.70 -3.56
CA VAL A 61 2.04 -0.69 -4.80
C VAL A 61 2.54 0.45 -5.66
N THR A 62 3.00 0.10 -6.85
CA THR A 62 3.34 1.03 -7.93
C THR A 62 2.29 0.91 -9.02
N ARG A 63 2.64 0.55 -10.25
CA ARG A 63 1.71 0.49 -11.37
C ARG A 63 1.09 -0.90 -11.50
N LEU A 64 -0.22 -0.96 -11.65
CA LEU A 64 -0.91 -2.17 -12.10
C LEU A 64 -0.64 -2.37 -13.58
N ASN A 65 -0.22 -3.58 -13.96
CA ASN A 65 -0.06 -3.94 -15.36
C ASN A 65 -1.42 -3.93 -16.09
N THR A 66 -1.40 -3.87 -17.43
CA THR A 66 -2.61 -3.74 -18.25
C THR A 66 -3.67 -4.81 -17.95
N ARG A 67 -3.24 -6.05 -17.71
CA ARG A 67 -4.13 -7.16 -17.36
C ARG A 67 -4.82 -6.94 -16.01
N SER A 68 -4.06 -6.58 -14.99
CA SER A 68 -4.58 -6.33 -13.63
C SER A 68 -5.45 -5.08 -13.60
N GLN A 69 -5.08 -4.03 -14.33
CA GLN A 69 -5.88 -2.82 -14.48
C GLN A 69 -7.22 -3.11 -15.17
N PHE A 70 -7.21 -3.92 -16.24
CA PHE A 70 -8.44 -4.36 -16.89
C PHE A 70 -9.34 -5.14 -15.93
N LEU A 71 -8.77 -6.09 -15.17
CA LEU A 71 -9.51 -6.86 -14.16
C LEU A 71 -10.09 -5.98 -13.05
N VAL A 72 -9.35 -4.97 -12.57
CA VAL A 72 -9.88 -3.98 -11.61
C VAL A 72 -11.02 -3.19 -12.24
N THR A 73 -10.89 -2.72 -13.47
CA THR A 73 -11.94 -1.96 -14.16
C THR A 73 -13.21 -2.79 -14.33
N VAL A 74 -13.10 -4.03 -14.82
CA VAL A 74 -14.23 -4.95 -14.97
C VAL A 74 -14.83 -5.29 -13.60
N GLY A 75 -14.00 -5.65 -12.62
CA GLY A 75 -14.44 -5.93 -11.26
C GLY A 75 -15.20 -4.75 -10.65
N ASN A 76 -14.82 -3.51 -10.98
CA ASN A 76 -15.45 -2.30 -10.46
C ASN A 76 -16.84 -2.07 -11.08
N ALA A 77 -17.01 -2.43 -12.35
CA ALA A 77 -18.30 -2.39 -13.04
C ALA A 77 -19.28 -3.42 -12.47
N PHE A 78 -18.79 -4.63 -12.16
CA PHE A 78 -19.63 -5.75 -11.68
C PHE A 78 -19.69 -5.92 -10.16
N LYS A 79 -19.05 -5.05 -9.36
CA LYS A 79 -18.98 -5.17 -7.88
C LYS A 79 -20.33 -5.16 -7.15
N HIS A 80 -21.41 -4.75 -7.82
CA HIS A 80 -22.75 -4.75 -7.27
C HIS A 80 -23.49 -6.08 -7.47
N ILE A 81 -23.03 -6.90 -8.43
CA ILE A 81 -23.64 -8.18 -8.82
C ILE A 81 -22.82 -9.35 -8.25
N VAL A 82 -21.49 -9.26 -8.32
CA VAL A 82 -20.59 -10.33 -7.87
C VAL A 82 -20.35 -10.25 -6.37
N PRO A 83 -20.45 -11.38 -5.62
CA PRO A 83 -20.06 -11.42 -4.21
C PRO A 83 -18.64 -10.91 -4.00
N TYR A 84 -18.46 -9.97 -3.08
CA TYR A 84 -17.19 -9.28 -2.92
C TYR A 84 -16.03 -10.25 -2.59
N MET A 85 -16.32 -11.32 -1.85
CA MET A 85 -15.33 -12.33 -1.50
C MET A 85 -14.80 -13.10 -2.70
N TRP A 86 -15.59 -13.25 -3.77
CA TRP A 86 -15.13 -13.90 -5.00
C TRP A 86 -14.12 -13.01 -5.72
N LEU A 87 -14.45 -11.72 -5.86
CA LEU A 87 -13.52 -10.72 -6.39
C LEU A 87 -12.26 -10.66 -5.53
N TYR A 88 -12.39 -10.54 -4.21
CA TYR A 88 -11.26 -10.47 -3.29
C TYR A 88 -10.36 -11.70 -3.41
N SER A 89 -10.95 -12.90 -3.43
CA SER A 89 -10.19 -14.15 -3.57
C SER A 89 -9.42 -14.18 -4.89
N LEU A 90 -10.06 -13.79 -6.01
CA LEU A 90 -9.39 -13.65 -7.31
C LEU A 90 -8.19 -12.70 -7.23
N PHE A 91 -8.34 -11.51 -6.63
CA PHE A 91 -7.23 -10.58 -6.43
C PHE A 91 -6.11 -11.17 -5.56
N ALA A 92 -6.46 -11.90 -4.50
CA ALA A 92 -5.47 -12.56 -3.67
C ALA A 92 -4.65 -13.60 -4.44
N TYR A 93 -5.26 -14.35 -5.38
CA TYR A 93 -4.54 -15.27 -6.27
C TYR A 93 -3.70 -14.56 -7.32
N ILE A 94 -4.15 -13.42 -7.83
CA ILE A 94 -3.37 -12.60 -8.77
C ILE A 94 -2.13 -12.06 -8.07
N VAL A 95 -2.26 -11.45 -6.91
CA VAL A 95 -1.14 -10.81 -6.19
C VAL A 95 -0.19 -11.84 -5.57
N MET A 96 -0.71 -13.00 -5.14
CA MET A 96 0.07 -14.08 -4.52
C MET A 96 -0.14 -15.41 -5.25
N PRO A 97 0.39 -15.57 -6.48
CA PRO A 97 0.10 -16.73 -7.33
C PRO A 97 0.90 -17.98 -6.93
N GLN A 98 1.99 -17.85 -6.18
CA GLN A 98 2.92 -18.94 -5.93
C GLN A 98 2.37 -19.92 -4.88
N SER A 99 2.78 -21.19 -5.01
CA SER A 99 2.41 -22.26 -4.06
C SER A 99 2.94 -21.99 -2.66
N ALA A 100 4.16 -21.47 -2.55
CA ALA A 100 4.78 -21.07 -1.29
C ALA A 100 3.95 -20.02 -0.51
N GLN A 101 3.17 -19.19 -1.22
CA GLN A 101 2.34 -18.14 -0.62
C GLN A 101 0.96 -18.62 -0.20
N LYS A 102 0.69 -19.94 -0.25
CA LYS A 102 -0.62 -20.51 0.06
C LYS A 102 -1.11 -20.05 1.44
N GLN A 103 -0.27 -20.13 2.47
CA GLN A 103 -0.67 -19.74 3.83
C GLN A 103 -1.01 -18.25 3.93
N SER A 104 -0.16 -17.38 3.38
CA SER A 104 -0.38 -15.93 3.36
C SER A 104 -1.63 -15.54 2.60
N ARG A 105 -1.90 -16.21 1.46
CA ARG A 105 -3.13 -16.01 0.69
C ARG A 105 -4.38 -16.43 1.47
N HIS A 106 -4.34 -17.55 2.19
CA HIS A 106 -5.45 -17.96 3.06
C HIS A 106 -5.68 -16.97 4.20
N LEU A 107 -4.60 -16.50 4.83
CA LEU A 107 -4.67 -15.48 5.87
C LEU A 107 -5.32 -14.20 5.33
N PHE A 108 -4.84 -13.72 4.18
CA PHE A 108 -5.36 -12.52 3.52
C PHE A 108 -6.86 -12.63 3.21
N ILE A 109 -7.31 -13.75 2.61
CA ILE A 109 -8.72 -14.01 2.34
C ILE A 109 -9.54 -14.13 3.64
N ARG A 110 -8.99 -14.75 4.69
CA ARG A 110 -9.67 -14.91 5.98
C ARG A 110 -9.90 -13.55 6.63
N GLU A 111 -8.88 -12.70 6.70
CA GLU A 111 -8.99 -11.37 7.29
C GLU A 111 -9.94 -10.47 6.48
N ALA A 112 -10.02 -10.67 5.16
CA ALA A 112 -10.97 -9.97 4.30
C ALA A 112 -12.44 -10.20 4.67
N LYS A 113 -12.78 -11.36 5.26
CA LYS A 113 -14.15 -11.65 5.69
C LYS A 113 -14.62 -10.73 6.82
N LYS A 114 -13.69 -10.11 7.55
CA LYS A 114 -13.99 -9.14 8.62
C LYS A 114 -14.40 -7.77 8.04
N LEU A 115 -14.12 -7.51 6.76
CA LEU A 115 -14.58 -6.30 6.07
C LEU A 115 -16.03 -6.47 5.64
N CYS A 116 -16.86 -5.45 5.86
CA CYS A 116 -18.21 -5.43 5.31
C CYS A 116 -18.17 -5.08 3.81
N GLN A 117 -19.19 -5.50 3.07
CA GLN A 117 -19.28 -5.29 1.62
C GLN A 117 -19.20 -3.79 1.23
N LYS A 118 -19.73 -2.90 2.07
CA LYS A 118 -19.68 -1.45 1.85
C LYS A 118 -18.25 -0.93 1.82
N GLU A 119 -17.42 -1.35 2.77
CA GLU A 119 -16.02 -0.96 2.83
C GLU A 119 -15.21 -1.58 1.70
N PHE A 120 -15.46 -2.85 1.35
CA PHE A 120 -14.84 -3.44 0.16
C PHE A 120 -15.09 -2.58 -1.09
N LYS A 121 -16.33 -2.17 -1.35
CA LYS A 121 -16.67 -1.35 -2.53
C LYS A 121 -15.97 0.02 -2.54
N ARG A 122 -15.71 0.59 -1.36
CA ARG A 122 -14.97 1.85 -1.17
C ARG A 122 -13.48 1.65 -1.50
N TRP A 123 -12.84 0.66 -0.91
CA TRP A 123 -11.44 0.32 -1.19
C TRP A 123 -11.21 -0.10 -2.64
N PHE A 124 -12.14 -0.86 -3.20
CA PHE A 124 -12.08 -1.29 -4.60
C PHE A 124 -12.13 -0.12 -5.58
N ARG A 125 -12.86 0.95 -5.24
CA ARG A 125 -12.85 2.18 -6.03
C ARG A 125 -11.47 2.84 -6.00
N LEU A 126 -10.79 2.88 -4.85
CA LEU A 126 -9.44 3.45 -4.74
C LEU A 126 -8.43 2.69 -5.60
N ALA A 127 -8.58 1.37 -5.74
CA ALA A 127 -7.71 0.57 -6.61
C ALA A 127 -7.69 1.08 -8.08
N SER A 128 -8.81 1.64 -8.56
CA SER A 128 -8.88 2.23 -9.90
C SER A 128 -8.13 3.56 -10.06
N GLU A 129 -7.83 4.25 -8.95
CA GLU A 129 -7.10 5.52 -8.91
C GLU A 129 -5.57 5.33 -8.76
N VAL A 130 -5.09 4.08 -8.64
CA VAL A 130 -3.67 3.76 -8.43
C VAL A 130 -2.80 4.23 -9.59
N ASN A 131 -3.06 3.77 -10.82
CA ASN A 131 -2.20 4.07 -11.97
C ASN A 131 -1.99 5.58 -12.22
N PRO A 132 -3.04 6.44 -12.19
CA PRO A 132 -2.88 7.89 -12.29
C PRO A 132 -1.91 8.49 -11.25
N LEU A 133 -1.99 8.05 -9.98
CA LEU A 133 -1.13 8.57 -8.91
C LEU A 133 0.34 8.14 -9.05
N MET A 134 0.58 6.98 -9.65
CA MET A 134 1.94 6.41 -9.75
C MET A 134 2.76 6.99 -10.89
N GLY A 135 2.12 7.61 -11.88
CA GLY A 135 2.82 8.50 -12.81
C GLY A 135 3.50 9.62 -12.02
N TYR A 136 2.71 10.30 -11.19
CA TYR A 136 3.15 11.44 -10.39
C TYR A 136 4.24 11.10 -9.36
N PHE A 137 4.11 9.98 -8.63
CA PHE A 137 5.11 9.62 -7.61
C PHE A 137 6.46 9.17 -8.17
N LYS A 138 6.49 8.63 -9.41
CA LYS A 138 7.75 8.23 -10.03
C LYS A 138 8.65 9.45 -10.28
N ASP A 139 8.06 10.54 -10.72
CA ASP A 139 8.79 11.72 -11.20
C ASP A 139 9.11 12.73 -10.09
N ARG A 140 8.49 12.58 -8.90
CA ARG A 140 8.69 13.46 -7.75
C ARG A 140 9.29 12.71 -6.57
N GLU A 141 10.54 13.00 -6.23
CA GLU A 141 11.11 12.56 -4.96
C GLU A 141 10.67 13.50 -3.82
N LEU A 142 10.43 12.94 -2.62
CA LEU A 142 10.23 13.73 -1.40
C LEU A 142 11.53 13.74 -0.59
N PRO A 143 11.86 14.85 0.09
CA PRO A 143 13.02 14.96 0.96
C PRO A 143 12.80 14.25 2.31
N ILE A 144 12.21 13.05 2.31
CA ILE A 144 11.85 12.27 3.49
C ILE A 144 12.53 10.89 3.39
N PRO A 145 13.30 10.47 4.42
CA PRO A 145 13.90 9.15 4.44
C PRO A 145 12.85 8.05 4.23
N THR A 146 13.06 7.22 3.21
CA THR A 146 12.09 6.19 2.79
C THR A 146 12.78 4.85 2.63
N LEU A 147 12.28 3.82 3.31
CA LEU A 147 12.69 2.43 3.12
C LEU A 147 11.58 1.66 2.41
N TYR A 148 11.87 1.09 1.25
CA TYR A 148 11.04 0.09 0.59
C TYR A 148 11.46 -1.30 1.08
N LEU A 149 10.52 -2.04 1.67
CA LEU A 149 10.72 -3.44 2.07
C LEU A 149 9.88 -4.35 1.18
N MET A 150 10.54 -4.97 0.20
CA MET A 150 9.86 -5.75 -0.83
C MET A 150 10.27 -7.21 -0.73
N GLY A 151 9.37 -8.13 -1.09
CA GLY A 151 9.77 -9.49 -1.37
C GLY A 151 10.44 -9.58 -2.75
N ASP A 152 11.53 -10.33 -2.87
CA ASP A 152 12.24 -10.58 -4.15
C ASP A 152 11.36 -11.27 -5.20
N ARG A 153 10.32 -11.99 -4.75
CA ARG A 153 9.33 -12.70 -5.56
C ARG A 153 8.01 -11.94 -5.71
N ASP A 154 7.93 -10.67 -5.30
CA ASP A 154 6.80 -9.78 -5.63
C ASP A 154 6.86 -9.42 -7.12
N TYR A 155 6.42 -10.35 -7.95
CA TYR A 155 6.50 -10.27 -9.41
C TYR A 155 5.74 -9.07 -10.00
N MET A 156 4.76 -8.53 -9.27
CA MET A 156 3.89 -7.46 -9.76
C MET A 156 4.52 -6.09 -9.55
N PHE A 157 5.13 -5.85 -8.39
CA PHE A 157 5.51 -4.49 -7.99
C PHE A 157 7.01 -4.26 -7.78
N ILE A 158 7.84 -5.31 -7.61
CA ILE A 158 9.26 -5.13 -7.30
C ILE A 158 10.02 -4.34 -8.36
N LYS A 159 9.78 -4.66 -9.65
CA LYS A 159 10.56 -4.07 -10.75
C LYS A 159 10.36 -2.55 -10.85
N PRO A 160 9.12 -2.01 -10.87
CA PRO A 160 8.94 -0.56 -10.84
C PRO A 160 9.51 0.11 -9.58
N VAL A 161 9.50 -0.56 -8.42
CA VAL A 161 10.13 -0.02 -7.20
C VAL A 161 11.64 0.09 -7.38
N LYS A 162 12.30 -0.93 -7.95
CA LYS A 162 13.74 -0.88 -8.29
C LYS A 162 14.07 0.29 -9.20
N GLU A 163 13.29 0.48 -10.26
CA GLU A 163 13.47 1.58 -11.22
C GLU A 163 13.33 2.96 -10.55
N MET A 164 12.40 3.10 -9.61
CA MET A 164 12.17 4.35 -8.88
C MET A 164 13.28 4.62 -7.85
N VAL A 165 13.66 3.63 -7.04
CA VAL A 165 14.70 3.79 -6.01
C VAL A 165 16.07 4.05 -6.64
N ALA A 166 16.34 3.57 -7.85
CA ALA A 166 17.58 3.86 -8.58
C ALA A 166 17.80 5.36 -8.86
N VAL A 167 16.74 6.18 -8.86
CA VAL A 167 16.82 7.63 -9.11
C VAL A 167 16.48 8.50 -7.90
N HIS A 168 15.89 7.91 -6.84
CA HIS A 168 15.49 8.61 -5.61
C HIS A 168 16.57 8.48 -4.52
N ARG A 169 17.22 9.59 -4.15
CA ARG A 169 18.36 9.64 -3.21
C ARG A 169 18.00 9.43 -1.73
N GLN A 170 16.80 9.79 -1.32
CA GLN A 170 16.25 9.61 0.03
C GLN A 170 15.59 8.24 0.21
N SER A 171 15.44 7.49 -0.89
CA SER A 171 14.84 6.17 -0.89
C SER A 171 15.89 5.07 -0.87
N ARG A 172 15.61 4.00 -0.13
CA ARG A 172 16.40 2.77 -0.12
C ARG A 172 15.48 1.58 -0.34
N LEU A 173 15.96 0.56 -1.03
CA LEU A 173 15.26 -0.70 -1.24
C LEU A 173 16.01 -1.80 -0.52
N LEU A 174 15.28 -2.60 0.26
CA LEU A 174 15.74 -3.88 0.77
C LEU A 174 14.78 -4.97 0.30
N GLU A 175 15.37 -6.00 -0.30
CA GLU A 175 14.65 -7.17 -0.80
C GLU A 175 14.77 -8.32 0.20
N ILE A 176 13.64 -8.86 0.62
CA ILE A 176 13.55 -10.04 1.48
C ILE A 176 13.55 -11.27 0.58
N ALA A 177 14.50 -12.17 0.82
CA ALA A 177 14.72 -13.33 -0.03
C ALA A 177 13.59 -14.37 0.09
N ASN A 178 13.26 -15.00 -1.03
CA ASN A 178 12.21 -16.00 -1.15
C ASN A 178 10.86 -15.55 -0.57
N CYS A 179 10.50 -14.28 -0.80
CA CYS A 179 9.34 -13.65 -0.18
C CYS A 179 8.49 -12.94 -1.23
N GLY A 180 7.17 -13.02 -1.10
CA GLY A 180 6.24 -12.36 -2.00
C GLY A 180 5.74 -10.99 -1.52
N HIS A 181 4.55 -10.61 -2.00
CA HIS A 181 3.94 -9.29 -1.81
C HIS A 181 3.70 -8.91 -0.35
N VAL A 182 3.22 -9.86 0.46
CA VAL A 182 2.87 -9.63 1.87
C VAL A 182 4.03 -10.00 2.78
N CYS A 183 5.15 -9.30 2.60
CA CYS A 183 6.42 -9.62 3.24
C CYS A 183 6.37 -9.56 4.78
N ASN A 184 5.56 -8.68 5.34
CA ASN A 184 5.30 -8.61 6.78
C ASN A 184 4.59 -9.85 7.36
N ILE A 185 3.92 -10.63 6.52
CA ILE A 185 3.24 -11.88 6.91
C ILE A 185 4.14 -13.08 6.60
N GLU A 186 4.80 -13.10 5.45
CA GLU A 186 5.65 -14.21 5.01
C GLU A 186 6.97 -14.29 5.81
N ARG A 187 7.56 -13.14 6.13
CA ARG A 187 8.85 -13.01 6.84
C ARG A 187 8.76 -11.91 7.91
N PRO A 188 7.92 -12.11 8.95
CA PRO A 188 7.64 -11.06 9.94
C PRO A 188 8.88 -10.62 10.71
N ASP A 189 9.78 -11.54 11.06
CA ASP A 189 10.97 -11.23 11.85
C ASP A 189 11.95 -10.33 11.08
N GLU A 190 12.26 -10.69 9.83
CA GLU A 190 13.10 -9.87 8.94
C GLU A 190 12.46 -8.52 8.66
N PHE A 191 11.15 -8.50 8.36
CA PHE A 191 10.42 -7.25 8.12
C PHE A 191 10.48 -6.31 9.33
N ASN A 192 10.21 -6.83 10.53
CA ASN A 192 10.22 -6.06 11.77
C ASN A 192 11.62 -5.57 12.11
N GLN A 193 12.64 -6.43 12.01
CA GLN A 193 14.03 -6.08 12.27
C GLN A 193 14.47 -4.90 11.38
N HIS A 194 14.26 -4.99 10.07
CA HIS A 194 14.66 -3.93 9.15
C HIS A 194 13.85 -2.66 9.33
N SER A 195 12.54 -2.76 9.58
CA SER A 195 11.67 -1.62 9.84
C SER A 195 12.12 -0.85 11.09
N ILE A 196 12.33 -1.56 12.20
CA ILE A 196 12.72 -0.96 13.48
C ILE A 196 14.12 -0.34 13.37
N GLN A 197 15.08 -1.05 12.79
CA GLN A 197 16.43 -0.54 12.61
C GLN A 197 16.44 0.75 11.78
N PHE A 198 15.67 0.79 10.69
CA PHE A 198 15.56 1.98 9.86
C PHE A 198 14.94 3.15 10.62
N ILE A 199 13.85 2.91 11.37
CA ILE A 199 13.19 3.94 12.17
C ILE A 199 14.15 4.50 13.21
N GLN A 200 14.89 3.65 13.94
CA GLN A 200 15.87 4.05 14.94
C GLN A 200 16.95 4.98 14.36
N GLN A 201 17.41 4.74 13.12
CA GLN A 201 18.38 5.62 12.45
C GLN A 201 17.83 7.03 12.15
N GLN A 202 16.51 7.21 12.18
CA GLN A 202 15.84 8.50 11.96
C GLN A 202 15.39 9.19 13.25
N ILE A 203 15.52 8.50 14.39
CA ILE A 203 15.33 9.11 15.71
C ILE A 203 16.62 9.85 16.04
N ARG A 204 16.60 11.16 15.81
CA ARG A 204 17.57 12.09 16.40
C ARG A 204 17.02 12.60 17.72
#